data_AF-A0A9N8F274-F1
#
_entry.id   AF-A0A9N8F274-F1
#
_cell.length_a   1.000
_cell.length_b   1.000
_cell.length_c   1.000
_cell.angle_alpha   90.00
_cell.angle_beta   90.00
_cell.angle_gamma   90.00
#
_symmetry.space_group_name_H-M   'P 1'
#
loop_
_entity.id
_entity.type
_entity.pdbx_description
1 polymer ?
#
loop_
_entity_poly.entity_id
_entity_poly.type
_entity_poly.pdbx_seq_one_letter_code
_entity_poly.pdbx_strand_id
1 'polypeptide(L)'
;MQLLRESTPLLALDPDEERIAINAVVNVKDHNVQDQKQPWNDGFWKCLAVIFGVMLLGTISHSPTGDHFRVMNQQLSLQERELELVRTSLEKNEEVFKATIAKLQEDNELKISSLQAQISQHEEHERSMNATLHGLQADVANMKEKACIQQGSGSEDMELQREPAWKAAIASLNTSIAKLQSESYGQQEKQQALDARVSQYEDEVNLSMNATIVSLKSEIEDSVGLSLHGIIDQLEEVWSATFQSLESKVEGLLEEKRALESNVANMVEKDNETLSITLDKANEELGALELEVGTLQPQIDQLQSDQKSIEEQVAVIQSRHKTGHFEAEPPCMGSSLPSDWVQHGFNTIQLVVDTSKCQFPEGSVPTYFTSLVVGAEYGDPASSIFQMKPTHDAFVVYLNPTWGARSYITSANNYDWRIQWIAFLG
;
A
#
# COMPACT_ATOMS: atom_id res chain seq x y z
N MET A 1 24.15 27.39 2.34
CA MET A 1 23.99 26.35 1.32
C MET A 1 22.60 25.75 1.46
N GLN A 2 21.73 26.02 0.48
CA GLN A 2 20.45 25.35 0.31
C GLN A 2 20.69 23.92 -0.18
N LEU A 3 19.99 22.95 0.42
CA LEU A 3 19.43 21.72 -0.16
C LEU A 3 19.26 20.69 0.97
N LEU A 4 18.00 20.38 1.29
CA LEU A 4 17.48 19.06 1.70
C LEU A 4 16.02 19.26 2.15
N ARG A 5 15.12 19.21 1.17
CA ARG A 5 13.69 19.08 1.39
C ARG A 5 13.21 18.03 0.41
N GLU A 6 13.02 16.81 0.87
CA GLU A 6 12.21 15.78 0.23
C GLU A 6 12.18 14.54 1.14
N SER A 7 11.02 14.28 1.76
CA SER A 7 10.46 12.93 1.90
C SER A 7 9.12 12.94 2.66
N THR A 8 8.12 12.31 2.02
CA THR A 8 6.84 11.77 2.52
C THR A 8 5.61 12.69 2.52
N PRO A 9 4.56 12.39 1.73
CA PRO A 9 3.22 12.92 1.96
C PRO A 9 2.51 12.03 2.99
N LEU A 10 2.14 12.60 4.15
CA LEU A 10 1.08 12.03 4.97
C LEU A 10 -0.23 12.14 4.17
N LEU A 11 -0.93 11.02 4.01
CA LEU A 11 -2.34 10.99 3.65
C LEU A 11 -3.13 11.67 4.78
N ALA A 12 -3.34 12.97 4.65
CA ALA A 12 -4.38 13.67 5.37
C ALA A 12 -5.71 13.29 4.69
N LEU A 13 -6.56 12.54 5.40
CA LEU A 13 -7.96 12.43 5.03
C LEU A 13 -8.58 13.83 5.08
N ASP A 14 -9.38 14.13 4.07
CA ASP A 14 -10.11 15.39 3.97
C ASP A 14 -11.06 15.52 5.17
N PRO A 15 -11.01 16.61 5.96
CA PRO A 15 -11.94 16.86 7.07
C PRO A 15 -13.42 16.81 6.65
N ASP A 16 -13.71 16.98 5.36
CA ASP A 16 -15.07 16.86 4.82
C ASP A 16 -15.53 15.39 4.65
N GLU A 17 -14.63 14.42 4.45
CA GLU A 17 -14.98 12.99 4.38
C GLU A 17 -15.30 12.40 5.78
N GLU A 18 -14.58 12.84 6.81
CA GLU A 18 -14.85 12.46 8.21
C GLU A 18 -16.21 13.02 8.69
N ARG A 19 -16.57 14.23 8.24
CA ARG A 19 -17.88 14.85 8.50
C ARG A 19 -19.04 14.13 7.79
N ILE A 20 -18.81 13.57 6.60
CA ILE A 20 -19.83 12.80 5.87
C ILE A 20 -20.11 11.47 6.57
N ALA A 21 -19.09 10.79 7.10
CA ALA A 21 -19.26 9.54 7.84
C ALA A 21 -20.01 9.75 9.17
N ILE A 22 -19.71 10.82 9.91
CA ILE A 22 -20.37 11.14 11.19
C ILE A 22 -21.83 11.57 10.95
N ASN A 23 -22.13 12.35 9.90
CA ASN A 23 -23.50 12.76 9.60
C ASN A 23 -24.39 11.62 9.08
N ALA A 24 -23.82 10.57 8.46
CA ALA A 24 -24.56 9.39 8.06
C ALA A 24 -25.05 8.55 9.25
N VAL A 25 -24.31 8.57 10.38
CA VAL A 25 -24.70 7.87 11.62
C VAL A 25 -25.79 8.64 12.38
N VAL A 26 -25.82 9.96 12.30
CA VAL A 26 -26.78 10.81 13.04
C VAL A 26 -28.17 10.88 12.37
N ASN A 27 -28.28 10.65 11.06
CA ASN A 27 -29.53 10.81 10.31
C ASN A 27 -30.45 9.57 10.24
N VAL A 28 -30.12 8.46 10.92
CA VAL A 28 -30.97 7.25 10.94
C VAL A 28 -32.18 7.40 11.89
N LYS A 29 -32.23 8.47 12.70
CA LYS A 29 -33.25 8.63 13.75
C LYS A 29 -34.62 9.14 13.30
N ASP A 30 -34.77 9.67 12.09
CA ASP A 30 -35.97 10.42 11.68
C ASP A 30 -36.68 9.93 10.40
N HIS A 31 -36.64 8.63 10.06
CA HIS A 31 -37.42 8.12 8.93
C HIS A 31 -38.70 7.39 9.35
N ASN A 32 -39.79 8.03 8.94
CA ASN A 32 -41.19 7.74 9.15
C ASN A 32 -41.58 6.33 8.66
N VAL A 33 -42.36 5.65 9.51
CA VAL A 33 -42.84 4.28 9.37
C VAL A 33 -43.97 4.25 8.33
N GLN A 34 -43.71 3.84 7.08
CA GLN A 34 -44.80 3.30 6.27
C GLN A 34 -44.49 2.35 5.11
N ASP A 35 -43.23 2.04 4.77
CA ASP A 35 -42.94 0.98 3.80
C ASP A 35 -41.70 0.16 4.21
N GLN A 36 -41.92 -0.90 4.97
CA GLN A 36 -40.90 -1.91 5.29
C GLN A 36 -41.37 -3.30 4.87
N LYS A 37 -41.13 -3.65 3.61
CA LYS A 37 -40.86 -5.03 3.21
C LYS A 37 -39.34 -5.23 3.17
N GLN A 38 -38.73 -5.42 4.34
CA GLN A 38 -37.49 -6.17 4.60
C GLN A 38 -36.91 -5.72 5.96
N PRO A 39 -37.07 -6.51 7.04
CA PRO A 39 -36.73 -6.05 8.38
C PRO A 39 -35.24 -6.10 8.74
N TRP A 40 -34.35 -6.50 7.83
CA TRP A 40 -32.90 -6.57 8.10
C TRP A 40 -32.12 -6.14 6.86
N ASN A 41 -32.21 -4.86 6.54
CA ASN A 41 -31.61 -4.32 5.33
C ASN A 41 -30.07 -4.26 5.46
N ASP A 42 -29.40 -4.43 4.32
CA ASP A 42 -27.97 -4.33 4.04
C ASP A 42 -27.17 -3.30 4.86
N GLY A 43 -27.81 -2.23 5.32
CA GLY A 43 -27.21 -1.17 6.13
C GLY A 43 -26.68 -1.64 7.48
N PHE A 44 -27.38 -2.53 8.19
CA PHE A 44 -26.90 -3.03 9.50
C PHE A 44 -25.60 -3.84 9.33
N TRP A 45 -25.58 -4.75 8.36
CA TRP A 45 -24.39 -5.55 8.04
C TRP A 45 -23.26 -4.71 7.45
N LYS A 46 -23.56 -3.66 6.67
CA LYS A 46 -22.55 -2.72 6.16
C LYS A 46 -21.95 -1.88 7.29
N CYS A 47 -22.73 -1.41 8.25
CA CYS A 47 -22.21 -0.71 9.43
C CYS A 47 -21.30 -1.61 10.26
N LEU A 48 -21.72 -2.87 10.51
CA LEU A 48 -20.89 -3.84 11.22
C LEU A 48 -19.58 -4.12 10.46
N ALA A 49 -19.64 -4.32 9.14
CA ALA A 49 -18.47 -4.56 8.30
C ALA A 49 -17.51 -3.37 8.27
N VAL A 50 -18.01 -2.13 8.31
CA VAL A 50 -17.16 -0.92 8.41
C VAL A 50 -16.49 -0.84 9.76
N ILE A 51 -17.21 -1.10 10.86
CA ILE A 51 -16.65 -1.10 12.22
C ILE A 51 -15.55 -2.17 12.34
N PHE A 52 -15.78 -3.39 11.84
CA PHE A 52 -14.78 -4.46 11.80
C PHE A 52 -13.60 -4.13 10.87
N GLY A 53 -13.86 -3.50 9.72
CA GLY A 53 -12.82 -3.09 8.76
C GLY A 53 -11.87 -2.03 9.33
N VAL A 54 -12.41 -1.06 10.08
CA VAL A 54 -11.60 -0.02 10.75
C VAL A 54 -10.75 -0.62 11.87
N MET A 55 -11.28 -1.58 12.64
CA MET A 55 -10.49 -2.31 13.66
C MET A 55 -9.34 -3.14 13.05
N LEU A 56 -9.56 -3.77 11.89
CA LEU A 56 -8.55 -4.55 11.19
C LEU A 56 -7.45 -3.67 10.55
N LEU A 57 -7.80 -2.47 10.06
CA LEU A 57 -6.84 -1.58 9.40
C LEU A 57 -6.01 -0.74 10.39
N GLY A 58 -6.54 -0.44 11.57
CA GLY A 58 -5.83 0.34 12.60
C GLY A 58 -4.66 -0.37 13.28
N THR A 59 -4.55 -1.71 13.16
CA THR A 59 -3.53 -2.51 13.87
C THR A 59 -2.28 -2.83 13.05
N ILE A 60 -2.23 -2.42 11.77
CA ILE A 60 -1.16 -2.86 10.85
C ILE A 60 0.12 -1.99 10.94
N SER A 61 0.12 -0.82 11.60
CA SER A 61 1.26 0.10 11.45
C SER A 61 2.39 -0.01 12.48
N HIS A 62 2.23 -0.60 13.66
CA HIS A 62 3.32 -0.71 14.64
C HIS A 62 3.26 -2.02 15.43
N SER A 63 4.26 -2.89 15.21
CA SER A 63 4.46 -4.20 15.84
C SER A 63 4.15 -4.24 17.34
N PRO A 64 3.00 -4.79 17.78
CA PRO A 64 2.79 -5.22 19.14
C PRO A 64 3.22 -6.68 19.28
N THR A 65 3.81 -7.02 20.41
CA THR A 65 4.21 -8.39 20.79
C THR A 65 3.08 -9.40 20.53
N GLY A 66 3.41 -10.54 19.91
CA GLY A 66 2.46 -11.51 19.33
C GLY A 66 1.42 -12.13 20.27
N ASP A 67 1.55 -11.95 21.59
CA ASP A 67 0.60 -12.46 22.57
C ASP A 67 -0.73 -11.67 22.60
N HIS A 68 -0.70 -10.35 22.37
CA HIS A 68 -1.94 -9.55 22.33
C HIS A 68 -2.80 -9.87 21.12
N PHE A 69 -2.16 -10.09 19.96
CA PHE A 69 -2.85 -10.45 18.73
C PHE A 69 -3.53 -11.82 18.85
N ARG A 70 -2.91 -12.74 19.59
CA ARG A 70 -3.45 -14.07 19.87
C ARG A 70 -4.70 -14.02 20.76
N VAL A 71 -4.72 -13.16 21.78
CA VAL A 71 -5.91 -12.98 22.65
C VAL A 71 -7.07 -12.37 21.87
N MET A 72 -6.82 -11.34 21.05
CA MET A 72 -7.86 -10.74 20.20
C MET A 72 -8.43 -11.74 19.19
N ASN A 73 -7.58 -12.53 18.51
CA ASN A 73 -8.06 -13.56 17.58
C ASN A 73 -8.88 -14.66 18.30
N GLN A 74 -8.54 -15.00 19.54
CA GLN A 74 -9.35 -15.94 20.31
C GLN A 74 -10.72 -15.37 20.68
N GLN A 75 -10.79 -14.11 21.12
CA GLN A 75 -12.07 -13.44 21.40
C GLN A 75 -12.93 -13.31 20.13
N LEU A 76 -12.32 -12.94 19.00
CA LEU A 76 -13.02 -12.84 17.72
C LEU A 76 -13.63 -14.18 17.32
N SER A 77 -12.87 -15.27 17.43
CA SER A 77 -13.37 -16.62 17.11
C SER A 77 -14.50 -17.09 18.04
N LEU A 78 -14.55 -16.56 19.27
CA LEU A 78 -15.60 -16.86 20.23
C LEU A 78 -16.88 -16.10 19.88
N GLN A 79 -16.75 -14.83 19.52
CA GLN A 79 -17.88 -14.01 19.04
C GLN A 79 -18.46 -14.55 17.73
N GLU A 80 -17.62 -14.99 16.79
CA GLU A 80 -18.09 -15.65 15.55
C GLU A 80 -18.95 -16.89 15.84
N ARG A 81 -18.57 -17.69 16.86
CA ARG A 81 -19.36 -18.86 17.27
C ARG A 81 -20.69 -18.47 17.92
N GLU A 82 -20.71 -17.46 18.77
CA GLU A 82 -21.95 -16.98 19.40
C GLU A 82 -22.90 -16.41 18.35
N LEU A 83 -22.38 -15.67 17.37
CA LEU A 83 -23.17 -15.11 16.28
C LEU A 83 -23.76 -16.22 15.39
N GLU A 84 -23.00 -17.28 15.12
CA GLU A 84 -23.50 -18.45 14.39
C GLU A 84 -24.57 -19.24 15.19
N LEU A 85 -24.44 -19.30 16.52
CA LEU A 85 -25.48 -19.88 17.38
C LEU A 85 -26.77 -19.06 17.35
N VAL A 86 -26.68 -17.73 17.40
CA VAL A 86 -27.84 -16.84 17.25
C VAL A 86 -28.48 -17.02 15.87
N ARG A 87 -27.67 -17.05 14.81
CA ARG A 87 -28.14 -17.28 13.44
C ARG A 87 -28.90 -18.59 13.29
N THR A 88 -28.33 -19.69 13.74
CA THR A 88 -28.96 -21.02 13.65
C THR A 88 -30.23 -21.11 14.51
N SER A 89 -30.26 -20.44 15.67
CA SER A 89 -31.48 -20.32 16.48
C SER A 89 -32.57 -19.52 15.76
N LEU A 90 -32.21 -18.43 15.06
CA LEU A 90 -33.14 -17.63 14.28
C LEU A 90 -33.73 -18.42 13.10
N GLU A 91 -32.88 -19.14 12.35
CA GLU A 91 -33.30 -19.99 11.23
C GLU A 91 -34.27 -21.09 11.71
N LYS A 92 -34.00 -21.71 12.88
CA LYS A 92 -34.90 -22.70 13.47
C LYS A 92 -36.25 -22.10 13.87
N ASN A 93 -36.25 -20.89 14.45
CA ASN A 93 -37.47 -20.19 14.82
C ASN A 93 -38.30 -19.79 13.59
N GLU A 94 -37.64 -19.38 12.50
CA GLU A 94 -38.29 -19.10 11.21
C GLU A 94 -39.00 -20.34 10.65
N GLU A 95 -38.36 -21.50 10.69
CA GLU A 95 -38.96 -22.76 10.23
C GLU A 95 -40.17 -23.18 11.08
N VAL A 96 -40.09 -23.03 12.41
CA VAL A 96 -41.24 -23.27 13.31
C VAL A 96 -42.38 -22.30 13.00
N PHE A 97 -42.07 -21.04 12.73
CA PHE A 97 -43.05 -20.01 12.35
C PHE A 97 -43.77 -20.38 11.05
N LYS A 98 -43.02 -20.71 9.99
CA LYS A 98 -43.57 -21.15 8.70
C LYS A 98 -44.46 -22.38 8.85
N ALA A 99 -44.01 -23.39 9.61
CA ALA A 99 -44.79 -24.60 9.85
C ALA A 99 -46.11 -24.31 10.59
N THR A 100 -46.08 -23.39 11.55
CA THR A 100 -47.28 -23.00 12.31
C THR A 100 -48.28 -22.26 11.42
N ILE A 101 -47.82 -21.34 10.57
CA ILE A 101 -48.68 -20.65 9.60
C ILE A 101 -49.29 -21.64 8.61
N ALA A 102 -48.48 -22.54 8.04
CA ALA A 102 -48.96 -23.53 7.08
C ALA A 102 -50.06 -24.42 7.67
N LYS A 103 -49.89 -24.88 8.92
CA LYS A 103 -50.89 -25.68 9.63
C LYS A 103 -52.19 -24.90 9.87
N LEU A 104 -52.10 -23.63 10.29
CA LEU A 104 -53.27 -22.78 10.47
C LEU A 104 -54.02 -22.55 9.15
N GLN A 105 -53.28 -22.36 8.05
CA GLN A 105 -53.88 -22.23 6.72
C GLN A 105 -54.61 -23.51 6.30
N GLU A 106 -54.00 -24.68 6.47
CA GLU A 106 -54.62 -25.97 6.17
C GLU A 106 -55.90 -26.21 6.98
N ASP A 107 -55.86 -25.98 8.30
CA ASP A 107 -57.02 -26.14 9.19
C ASP A 107 -58.17 -25.19 8.79
N ASN A 108 -57.85 -23.98 8.34
CA ASN A 108 -58.84 -23.01 7.87
C ASN A 108 -59.42 -23.38 6.51
N GLU A 109 -58.59 -23.81 5.55
CA GLU A 109 -59.03 -24.27 4.23
C GLU A 109 -59.99 -25.46 4.35
N LEU A 110 -59.71 -26.41 5.26
CA LEU A 110 -60.60 -27.55 5.53
C LEU A 110 -61.96 -27.10 6.09
N LYS A 111 -61.97 -26.14 7.03
CA LYS A 111 -63.23 -25.60 7.59
C LYS A 111 -64.04 -24.82 6.55
N ILE A 112 -63.39 -23.97 5.77
CA ILE A 112 -64.05 -23.19 4.71
C ILE A 112 -64.64 -24.14 3.66
N SER A 113 -63.87 -25.14 3.22
CA SER A 113 -64.34 -26.15 2.26
C SER A 113 -65.54 -26.92 2.80
N SER A 114 -65.53 -27.30 4.08
CA SER A 114 -66.67 -27.97 4.71
C SER A 114 -67.93 -27.09 4.77
N LEU A 115 -67.78 -25.78 5.03
CA LEU A 115 -68.90 -24.84 5.07
C LEU A 115 -69.47 -24.58 3.66
N GLN A 116 -68.60 -24.40 2.66
CA GLN A 116 -69.00 -24.25 1.27
C GLN A 116 -69.76 -25.47 0.73
N ALA A 117 -69.35 -26.68 1.14
CA ALA A 117 -70.07 -27.90 0.80
C ALA A 117 -71.49 -27.93 1.41
N GLN A 118 -71.64 -27.47 2.66
CA GLN A 118 -72.96 -27.36 3.31
C GLN A 118 -73.85 -26.32 2.62
N ILE A 119 -73.31 -25.15 2.27
CA ILE A 119 -74.03 -24.11 1.50
C ILE A 119 -74.51 -24.68 0.17
N SER A 120 -73.62 -25.36 -0.57
CA SER A 120 -73.94 -25.94 -1.88
C SER A 120 -75.08 -26.97 -1.79
N GLN A 121 -75.06 -27.83 -0.76
CA GLN A 121 -76.14 -28.80 -0.52
C GLN A 121 -77.47 -28.11 -0.19
N HIS A 122 -77.42 -27.02 0.58
CA HIS A 122 -78.60 -26.26 0.95
C HIS A 122 -79.23 -25.54 -0.26
N GLU A 123 -78.41 -24.91 -1.10
CA GLU A 123 -78.85 -24.26 -2.34
C GLU A 123 -79.49 -25.27 -3.32
N GLU A 124 -78.95 -26.49 -3.42
CA GLU A 124 -79.54 -27.54 -4.26
C GLU A 124 -80.90 -27.99 -3.72
N HIS A 125 -81.03 -28.15 -2.40
CA HIS A 125 -82.28 -28.46 -1.75
C HIS A 125 -83.33 -27.36 -1.97
N GLU A 126 -82.95 -26.09 -1.84
CA GLU A 126 -83.82 -24.95 -2.10
C GLU A 126 -84.27 -24.92 -3.57
N ARG A 127 -83.36 -25.12 -4.52
CA ARG A 127 -83.69 -25.23 -5.95
C ARG A 127 -84.70 -26.34 -6.23
N SER A 128 -84.54 -27.50 -5.61
CA SER A 128 -85.48 -28.63 -5.75
C SER A 128 -86.87 -28.30 -5.17
N MET A 129 -86.91 -27.63 -4.01
CA MET A 129 -88.15 -27.21 -3.38
C MET A 129 -88.90 -26.17 -4.22
N ASN A 130 -88.18 -25.16 -4.74
CA ASN A 130 -88.75 -24.12 -5.60
C ASN A 130 -89.28 -24.70 -6.92
N ALA A 131 -88.58 -25.67 -7.52
CA ALA A 131 -89.08 -26.39 -8.70
C ALA A 131 -90.38 -27.14 -8.41
N THR A 132 -90.48 -27.80 -7.25
CA THR A 132 -91.70 -28.49 -6.80
C THR A 132 -92.85 -27.51 -6.59
N LEU A 133 -92.58 -26.37 -5.95
CA LEU A 133 -93.57 -25.31 -5.73
C LEU A 133 -94.12 -24.77 -7.05
N HIS A 134 -93.26 -24.48 -8.02
CA HIS A 134 -93.68 -24.04 -9.35
C HIS A 134 -94.52 -25.09 -10.09
N GLY A 135 -94.16 -26.37 -9.99
CA GLY A 135 -94.96 -27.46 -10.54
C GLY A 135 -96.38 -27.50 -9.97
N LEU A 136 -96.51 -27.44 -8.64
CA LEU A 136 -97.82 -27.44 -7.97
C LEU A 136 -98.64 -26.20 -8.32
N GLN A 137 -98.01 -25.02 -8.44
CA GLN A 137 -98.68 -23.80 -8.88
C GLN A 137 -99.23 -23.93 -10.32
N ALA A 138 -98.46 -24.53 -11.22
CA ALA A 138 -98.88 -24.79 -12.59
C ALA A 138 -100.05 -25.79 -12.64
N ASP A 139 -100.01 -26.85 -11.84
CA ASP A 139 -101.10 -27.83 -11.74
C ASP A 139 -102.41 -27.17 -11.24
N VAL A 140 -102.33 -26.32 -10.20
CA VAL A 140 -103.47 -25.55 -9.70
C VAL A 140 -104.03 -24.63 -10.79
N ALA A 141 -103.18 -23.94 -11.55
CA ALA A 141 -103.62 -23.09 -12.65
C ALA A 141 -104.35 -23.88 -13.74
N ASN A 142 -103.80 -25.03 -14.15
CA ASN A 142 -104.40 -25.93 -15.14
C ASN A 142 -105.74 -26.50 -14.67
N MET A 143 -105.86 -26.89 -13.39
CA MET A 143 -107.14 -27.35 -12.84
C MET A 143 -108.20 -26.25 -12.81
N LYS A 144 -107.82 -25.01 -12.47
CA LYS A 144 -108.74 -23.86 -12.52
C LYS A 144 -109.21 -23.59 -13.95
N GLU A 145 -108.31 -23.67 -14.93
CA GLU A 145 -108.64 -23.50 -16.35
C GLU A 145 -109.60 -24.59 -16.84
N LYS A 146 -109.31 -25.87 -16.54
CA LYS A 146 -110.21 -26.99 -16.87
C LYS A 146 -111.59 -26.89 -16.22
N ALA A 147 -111.65 -26.42 -14.97
CA ALA A 147 -112.92 -26.18 -14.28
C ALA A 147 -113.74 -25.08 -14.98
N CYS A 148 -113.09 -24.00 -15.42
CA CYS A 148 -113.73 -22.91 -16.17
C CYS A 148 -114.30 -23.39 -17.52
N ILE A 149 -113.57 -24.22 -18.25
CA ILE A 149 -114.02 -24.79 -19.53
C ILE A 149 -115.23 -25.73 -19.35
N GLN A 150 -115.27 -26.51 -18.25
CA GLN A 150 -116.36 -27.44 -17.97
C GLN A 150 -117.68 -26.74 -17.61
N GLN A 151 -117.64 -25.58 -16.94
CA GLN A 151 -118.83 -24.75 -16.65
C GLN A 151 -119.51 -24.19 -17.91
N GLY A 152 -118.85 -24.21 -19.07
CA GLY A 152 -119.39 -23.68 -20.32
C GLY A 152 -120.11 -24.69 -21.23
N SER A 153 -120.11 -26.00 -20.94
CA SER A 153 -120.41 -27.01 -21.99
C SER A 153 -121.36 -28.18 -21.67
N GLY A 154 -122.07 -28.28 -20.54
CA GLY A 154 -123.18 -29.26 -20.49
C GLY A 154 -123.88 -29.55 -19.16
N SER A 155 -125.20 -29.80 -19.29
CA SER A 155 -126.13 -30.55 -18.42
C SER A 155 -125.94 -30.42 -16.89
N GLU A 156 -126.84 -29.64 -16.27
CA GLU A 156 -126.91 -29.31 -14.83
C GLU A 156 -126.80 -30.52 -13.86
N ASP A 157 -127.16 -31.73 -14.29
CA ASP A 157 -127.20 -32.92 -13.41
C ASP A 157 -125.83 -33.59 -13.17
N MET A 158 -124.83 -33.41 -14.05
CA MET A 158 -123.46 -33.93 -13.81
C MET A 158 -122.55 -32.92 -13.07
N GLU A 159 -122.97 -31.67 -12.99
CA GLU A 159 -122.19 -30.56 -12.43
C GLU A 159 -122.16 -30.62 -10.88
N LEU A 160 -123.26 -31.06 -10.27
CA LEU A 160 -123.43 -31.17 -8.81
C LEU A 160 -122.51 -32.22 -8.14
N GLN A 161 -122.00 -33.23 -8.85
CA GLN A 161 -121.14 -34.26 -8.26
C GLN A 161 -119.63 -34.00 -8.43
N ARG A 162 -119.19 -33.27 -9.46
CA ARG A 162 -117.76 -33.02 -9.68
C ARG A 162 -117.25 -31.78 -8.95
N GLU A 163 -118.13 -30.83 -8.65
CA GLU A 163 -117.76 -29.56 -8.04
C GLU A 163 -117.07 -29.68 -6.67
N PRO A 164 -117.56 -30.52 -5.75
CA PRO A 164 -116.92 -30.69 -4.44
C PRO A 164 -115.53 -31.32 -4.55
N ALA A 165 -115.33 -32.24 -5.51
CA ALA A 165 -114.09 -32.98 -5.67
C ALA A 165 -112.94 -32.09 -6.16
N TRP A 166 -113.16 -31.23 -7.16
CA TRP A 166 -112.09 -30.33 -7.64
C TRP A 166 -111.81 -29.21 -6.64
N LYS A 167 -112.83 -28.71 -5.92
CA LYS A 167 -112.64 -27.74 -4.83
C LYS A 167 -111.80 -28.33 -3.69
N ALA A 168 -112.04 -29.59 -3.32
CA ALA A 168 -111.24 -30.30 -2.33
C ALA A 168 -109.79 -30.52 -2.80
N ALA A 169 -109.58 -30.87 -4.07
CA ALA A 169 -108.25 -31.03 -4.65
C ALA A 169 -107.45 -29.71 -4.66
N ILE A 170 -108.09 -28.59 -5.04
CA ILE A 170 -107.46 -27.27 -4.99
C ILE A 170 -107.15 -26.86 -3.55
N ALA A 171 -108.05 -27.11 -2.60
CA ALA A 171 -107.81 -26.83 -1.20
C ALA A 171 -106.59 -27.62 -0.66
N SER A 172 -106.50 -28.91 -0.98
CA SER A 172 -105.36 -29.76 -0.60
C SER A 172 -104.04 -29.22 -1.18
N LEU A 173 -104.04 -28.78 -2.44
CA LEU A 173 -102.84 -28.24 -3.07
C LEU A 173 -102.42 -26.89 -2.51
N ASN A 174 -103.39 -26.01 -2.19
CA ASN A 174 -103.09 -24.76 -1.50
C ASN A 174 -102.49 -25.01 -0.12
N THR A 175 -102.93 -26.04 0.60
CA THR A 175 -102.31 -26.46 1.86
C THR A 175 -100.87 -26.94 1.65
N SER A 176 -100.60 -27.75 0.61
CA SER A 176 -99.24 -28.17 0.26
C SER A 176 -98.34 -27.01 -0.13
N ILE A 177 -98.85 -26.03 -0.89
CA ILE A 177 -98.15 -24.79 -1.27
C ILE A 177 -97.79 -23.99 -0.02
N ALA A 178 -98.75 -23.77 0.89
CA ALA A 178 -98.51 -23.02 2.13
C ALA A 178 -97.46 -23.71 3.02
N LYS A 179 -97.48 -25.05 3.07
CA LYS A 179 -96.47 -25.82 3.80
C LYS A 179 -95.07 -25.65 3.19
N LEU A 180 -94.93 -25.79 1.87
CA LEU A 180 -93.66 -25.61 1.17
C LEU A 180 -93.14 -24.18 1.28
N GLN A 181 -94.01 -23.17 1.27
CA GLN A 181 -93.62 -21.78 1.50
C GLN A 181 -93.09 -21.58 2.92
N SER A 182 -93.75 -22.15 3.93
CA SER A 182 -93.26 -22.10 5.31
C SER A 182 -91.92 -22.82 5.48
N GLU A 183 -91.72 -23.96 4.80
CA GLU A 183 -90.45 -24.68 4.79
C GLU A 183 -89.35 -23.87 4.08
N SER A 184 -89.67 -23.20 2.97
CA SER A 184 -88.78 -22.30 2.25
C SER A 184 -88.29 -21.13 3.11
N TYR A 185 -89.19 -20.46 3.84
CA TYR A 185 -88.78 -19.42 4.80
C TYR A 185 -87.86 -19.96 5.90
N GLY A 186 -88.16 -21.15 6.44
CA GLY A 186 -87.31 -21.78 7.46
C GLY A 186 -85.92 -22.19 6.93
N GLN A 187 -85.80 -22.52 5.65
CA GLN A 187 -84.49 -22.77 5.01
C GLN A 187 -83.75 -21.45 4.76
N GLN A 188 -84.44 -20.38 4.35
CA GLN A 188 -83.83 -19.06 4.17
C GLN A 188 -83.22 -18.52 5.48
N GLU A 189 -83.89 -18.68 6.62
CA GLU A 189 -83.35 -18.32 7.93
C GLU A 189 -82.09 -19.13 8.28
N LYS A 190 -82.07 -20.44 7.95
CA LYS A 190 -80.88 -21.27 8.15
C LYS A 190 -79.71 -20.85 7.27
N GLN A 191 -79.98 -20.45 6.02
CA GLN A 191 -78.95 -19.92 5.12
C GLN A 191 -78.35 -18.63 5.70
N GLN A 192 -79.17 -17.67 6.13
CA GLN A 192 -78.70 -16.44 6.76
C GLN A 192 -77.89 -16.71 8.03
N ALA A 193 -78.31 -17.68 8.85
CA ALA A 193 -77.56 -18.09 10.03
C ALA A 193 -76.21 -18.74 9.68
N LEU A 194 -76.14 -19.49 8.58
CA LEU A 194 -74.90 -20.10 8.09
C LEU A 194 -73.94 -19.03 7.55
N ASP A 195 -74.44 -18.08 6.76
CA ASP A 195 -73.64 -16.96 6.23
C ASP A 195 -73.07 -16.09 7.37
N ALA A 196 -73.89 -15.77 8.38
CA ALA A 196 -73.44 -15.05 9.57
C ALA A 196 -72.34 -15.81 10.32
N ARG A 197 -72.45 -17.14 10.40
CA ARG A 197 -71.47 -18.00 11.06
C ARG A 197 -70.16 -18.10 10.27
N VAL A 198 -70.21 -18.10 8.93
CA VAL A 198 -69.01 -17.99 8.08
C VAL A 198 -68.29 -16.67 8.36
N SER A 199 -69.02 -15.55 8.33
CA SER A 199 -68.43 -14.23 8.61
C SER A 199 -67.82 -14.15 10.02
N GLN A 200 -68.48 -14.71 11.03
CA GLN A 200 -67.93 -14.79 12.39
C GLN A 200 -66.63 -15.61 12.43
N TYR A 201 -66.57 -16.75 11.73
CA TYR A 201 -65.35 -17.56 11.68
C TYR A 201 -64.19 -16.83 10.98
N GLU A 202 -64.46 -16.06 9.92
CA GLU A 202 -63.44 -15.24 9.27
C GLU A 202 -62.86 -14.20 10.24
N ASP A 203 -63.71 -13.53 11.01
CA ASP A 203 -63.29 -12.57 12.03
C ASP A 203 -62.47 -13.23 13.16
N GLU A 204 -62.92 -14.38 13.67
CA GLU A 204 -62.21 -15.14 14.71
C GLU A 204 -60.83 -15.61 14.23
N VAL A 205 -60.73 -16.10 12.99
CA VAL A 205 -59.47 -16.51 12.36
C VAL A 205 -58.52 -15.32 12.22
N ASN A 206 -59.02 -14.19 11.71
CA ASN A 206 -58.21 -12.98 11.55
C ASN A 206 -57.70 -12.45 12.90
N LEU A 207 -58.55 -12.45 13.92
CA LEU A 207 -58.18 -12.02 15.28
C LEU A 207 -57.14 -12.96 15.90
N SER A 208 -57.35 -14.27 15.80
CA SER A 208 -56.42 -15.27 16.33
C SER A 208 -55.07 -15.21 15.63
N MET A 209 -55.06 -15.09 14.30
CA MET A 209 -53.82 -15.02 13.53
C MET A 209 -53.02 -13.75 13.87
N ASN A 210 -53.70 -12.61 13.98
CA ASN A 210 -53.06 -11.36 14.39
C ASN A 210 -52.49 -11.44 15.82
N ALA A 211 -53.21 -12.05 16.76
CA ALA A 211 -52.73 -12.23 18.13
C ALA A 211 -51.47 -13.13 18.17
N THR A 212 -51.46 -14.24 17.41
CA THR A 212 -50.29 -15.12 17.29
C THR A 212 -49.10 -14.39 16.66
N ILE A 213 -49.32 -13.60 15.60
CA ILE A 213 -48.25 -12.79 14.98
C ILE A 213 -47.65 -11.80 15.98
N VAL A 214 -48.49 -11.09 16.74
CA VAL A 214 -48.03 -10.12 17.75
C VAL A 214 -47.25 -10.81 18.87
N SER A 215 -47.73 -11.94 19.38
CA SER A 215 -47.05 -12.72 20.42
C SER A 215 -45.67 -13.20 19.94
N LEU A 216 -45.60 -13.79 18.75
CA LEU A 216 -44.34 -14.28 18.18
C LEU A 216 -43.37 -13.15 17.88
N LYS A 217 -43.88 -11.99 17.44
CA LYS A 217 -43.04 -10.79 17.26
C LYS A 217 -42.41 -10.35 18.58
N SER A 218 -43.20 -10.30 19.66
CA SER A 218 -42.69 -9.95 21.00
C SER A 218 -41.65 -10.96 21.47
N GLU A 219 -41.89 -12.26 21.34
CA GLU A 219 -40.93 -13.30 21.74
C GLU A 219 -39.61 -13.22 20.96
N ILE A 220 -39.67 -12.89 19.66
CA ILE A 220 -38.47 -12.66 18.85
C ILE A 220 -37.76 -11.38 19.30
N GLU A 221 -38.48 -10.28 19.52
CA GLU A 221 -37.90 -9.01 20.01
C GLU A 221 -37.22 -9.19 21.37
N ASP A 222 -37.83 -9.92 22.30
CA ASP A 222 -37.27 -10.21 23.61
C ASP A 222 -36.05 -11.14 23.52
N SER A 223 -36.13 -12.23 22.74
CA SER A 223 -35.02 -13.18 22.59
C SER A 223 -33.81 -12.56 21.87
N VAL A 224 -34.05 -11.78 20.81
CA VAL A 224 -33.01 -11.12 20.03
C VAL A 224 -32.46 -9.91 20.79
N GLY A 225 -33.33 -9.13 21.44
CA GLY A 225 -32.95 -7.97 22.24
C GLY A 225 -32.06 -8.31 23.42
N LEU A 226 -32.38 -9.37 24.17
CA LEU A 226 -31.57 -9.83 25.31
C LEU A 226 -30.21 -10.39 24.86
N SER A 227 -30.17 -11.14 23.75
CA SER A 227 -28.91 -11.67 23.22
C SER A 227 -28.00 -10.57 22.67
N LEU A 228 -28.55 -9.57 21.98
CA LEU A 228 -27.78 -8.45 21.44
C LEU A 228 -27.27 -7.53 22.54
N HIS A 229 -28.07 -7.21 23.56
CA HIS A 229 -27.61 -6.40 24.69
C HIS A 229 -26.43 -7.06 25.41
N GLY A 230 -26.51 -8.37 25.68
CA GLY A 230 -25.40 -9.08 26.32
C GLY A 230 -24.10 -9.04 25.51
N ILE A 231 -24.19 -9.14 24.18
CA ILE A 231 -23.02 -9.04 23.29
C ILE A 231 -22.48 -7.59 23.26
N ILE A 232 -23.36 -6.59 23.23
CA ILE A 232 -22.98 -5.17 23.27
C ILE A 232 -22.25 -4.84 24.58
N ASP A 233 -22.79 -5.27 25.72
CA ASP A 233 -22.18 -5.03 27.03
C ASP A 233 -20.77 -5.64 27.12
N GLN A 234 -20.59 -6.87 26.60
CA GLN A 234 -19.28 -7.51 26.54
C GLN A 234 -18.31 -6.78 25.61
N LEU A 235 -18.80 -6.29 24.46
CA LEU A 235 -17.99 -5.50 23.53
C LEU A 235 -17.56 -4.16 24.15
N GLU A 236 -18.46 -3.48 24.87
CA GLU A 236 -18.15 -2.22 25.57
C GLU A 236 -17.13 -2.44 26.69
N GLU A 237 -17.23 -3.54 27.43
CA GLU A 237 -16.26 -3.90 28.47
C GLU A 237 -14.87 -4.18 27.88
N VAL A 238 -14.81 -4.99 26.81
CA VAL A 238 -13.55 -5.30 26.12
C VAL A 238 -12.94 -4.02 25.52
N TRP A 239 -13.75 -3.21 24.83
CA TRP A 239 -13.33 -1.94 24.24
C TRP A 239 -12.72 -1.02 25.30
N SER A 240 -13.44 -0.83 26.41
CA SER A 240 -13.01 0.03 27.53
C SER A 240 -11.69 -0.45 28.14
N ALA A 241 -11.53 -1.76 28.35
CA ALA A 241 -10.30 -2.34 28.87
C ALA A 241 -9.12 -2.17 27.91
N THR A 242 -9.32 -2.40 26.60
CA THR A 242 -8.27 -2.17 25.59
C THR A 242 -7.88 -0.71 25.48
N PHE A 243 -8.85 0.20 25.54
CA PHE A 243 -8.61 1.65 25.45
C PHE A 243 -7.76 2.14 26.63
N GLN A 244 -8.12 1.76 27.86
CA GLN A 244 -7.33 2.10 29.05
C GLN A 244 -5.90 1.52 29.01
N SER A 245 -5.73 0.30 28.49
CA SER A 245 -4.40 -0.29 28.30
C SER A 245 -3.55 0.50 27.30
N LEU A 246 -4.17 0.98 26.22
CA LEU A 246 -3.51 1.80 25.22
C LEU A 246 -3.13 3.18 25.76
N GLU A 247 -4.05 3.82 26.48
CA GLU A 247 -3.83 5.11 27.14
C GLU A 247 -2.63 5.06 28.08
N SER A 248 -2.56 4.03 28.93
CA SER A 248 -1.43 3.80 29.82
C SER A 248 -0.10 3.59 29.08
N LYS A 249 -0.09 2.88 27.93
CA LYS A 249 1.10 2.71 27.09
C LYS A 249 1.54 4.03 26.46
N VAL A 250 0.59 4.84 26.00
CA VAL A 250 0.87 6.16 25.41
C VAL A 250 1.47 7.10 26.46
N GLU A 251 0.93 7.11 27.67
CA GLU A 251 1.50 7.88 28.78
C GLU A 251 2.94 7.45 29.11
N GLY A 252 3.20 6.13 29.12
CA GLY A 252 4.55 5.60 29.31
C GLY A 252 5.54 6.06 28.23
N LEU A 253 5.13 6.02 26.96
CA LEU A 253 5.96 6.50 25.84
C LEU A 253 6.19 8.02 25.88
N LEU A 254 5.19 8.80 26.31
CA LEU A 254 5.35 10.23 26.48
C LEU A 254 6.36 10.56 27.58
N GLU A 255 6.39 9.79 28.67
CA GLU A 255 7.38 9.98 29.73
C GLU A 255 8.79 9.58 29.27
N GLU A 256 8.93 8.47 28.54
CA GLU A 256 10.21 8.08 27.93
C GLU A 256 10.73 9.15 26.96
N LYS A 257 9.84 9.73 26.14
CA LYS A 257 10.17 10.85 25.26
C LYS A 257 10.68 12.06 26.05
N ARG A 258 10.01 12.46 27.15
CA ARG A 258 10.46 13.57 28.00
C ARG A 258 11.84 13.30 28.60
N ALA A 259 12.09 12.08 29.05
CA ALA A 259 13.40 11.68 29.58
C ALA A 259 14.51 11.77 28.51
N LEU A 260 14.22 11.33 27.29
CA LEU A 260 15.14 11.45 26.16
C LEU A 260 15.43 12.90 25.78
N GLU A 261 14.39 13.75 25.70
CA GLU A 261 14.55 15.18 25.42
C GLU A 261 15.42 15.87 26.48
N SER A 262 15.25 15.52 27.76
CA SER A 262 16.11 16.01 28.85
C SER A 262 17.56 15.54 28.71
N ASN A 263 17.78 14.27 28.37
CA ASN A 263 19.13 13.74 28.15
C ASN A 263 19.84 14.42 26.97
N VAL A 264 19.13 14.69 25.88
CA VAL A 264 19.67 15.42 24.72
C VAL A 264 20.03 16.85 25.11
N ALA A 265 19.16 17.55 25.87
CA ALA A 265 19.45 18.90 26.34
C ALA A 265 20.74 18.95 27.18
N ASN A 266 20.89 18.02 28.13
CA ASN A 266 22.09 17.91 28.97
C ASN A 266 23.36 17.61 28.15
N MET A 267 23.25 16.78 27.11
CA MET A 267 24.38 16.46 26.23
C MET A 267 24.80 17.67 25.40
N VAL A 268 23.84 18.40 24.83
CA VAL A 268 24.10 19.63 24.07
C VAL A 268 24.76 20.69 24.94
N GLU A 269 24.28 20.87 26.18
CA GLU A 269 24.89 21.80 27.13
C GLU A 269 26.35 21.44 27.43
N LYS A 270 26.62 20.16 27.73
CA LYS A 270 27.97 19.66 28.01
C LYS A 270 28.92 19.78 26.80
N ASP A 271 28.44 19.46 25.61
CA ASP A 271 29.25 19.57 24.39
C ASP A 271 29.54 21.04 24.07
N ASN A 272 28.59 21.94 24.29
CA ASN A 272 28.78 23.37 24.08
C ASN A 272 29.78 23.97 25.10
N GLU A 273 29.74 23.55 26.37
CA GLU A 273 30.76 23.89 27.37
C GLU A 273 32.16 23.41 26.94
N THR A 274 32.26 22.16 26.47
CA THR A 274 33.52 21.56 26.01
C THR A 274 34.08 22.30 24.80
N LEU A 275 33.22 22.67 23.84
CA LEU A 275 33.60 23.47 22.67
C LEU A 275 34.05 24.87 23.06
N SER A 276 33.37 25.53 24.01
CA SER A 276 33.76 26.84 24.52
C SER A 276 35.16 26.80 25.12
N ILE A 277 35.44 25.85 26.01
CA ILE A 277 36.76 25.68 26.64
C ILE A 277 37.85 25.42 25.57
N THR A 278 37.54 24.58 24.58
CA THR A 278 38.49 24.26 23.50
C THR A 278 38.78 25.48 22.63
N LEU A 279 37.76 26.29 22.34
CA LEU A 279 37.89 27.53 21.57
C LEU A 279 38.72 28.57 22.31
N ASP A 280 38.48 28.74 23.61
CA ASP A 280 39.26 29.66 24.46
C ASP A 280 40.74 29.27 24.46
N LYS A 281 41.04 27.97 24.65
CA LYS A 281 42.41 27.46 24.58
C LYS A 281 43.06 27.70 23.20
N ALA A 282 42.32 27.46 22.11
CA ALA A 282 42.84 27.69 20.76
C ALA A 282 43.14 29.18 20.51
N ASN A 283 42.32 30.09 21.05
CA ASN A 283 42.57 31.53 20.97
C ASN A 283 43.80 31.96 21.79
N GLU A 284 44.03 31.36 22.96
CA GLU A 284 45.25 31.58 23.75
C GLU A 284 46.50 31.13 22.98
N GLU A 285 46.46 29.93 22.36
CA GLU A 285 47.55 29.41 21.53
C GLU A 285 47.80 30.30 20.29
N LEU A 286 46.74 30.79 19.65
CA LEU A 286 46.83 31.72 18.52
C LEU A 286 47.51 33.03 18.95
N GLY A 287 47.11 33.60 20.10
CA GLY A 287 47.73 34.81 20.64
C GLY A 287 49.21 34.63 20.97
N ALA A 288 49.61 33.45 21.46
CA ALA A 288 51.03 33.13 21.69
C ALA A 288 51.82 33.05 20.37
N LEU A 289 51.26 32.44 19.33
CA LEU A 289 51.86 32.36 18.00
C LEU A 289 51.97 33.76 17.34
N GLU A 290 50.94 34.59 17.44
CA GLU A 290 50.99 35.98 16.94
C GLU A 290 52.11 36.78 17.61
N LEU A 291 52.31 36.59 18.92
CA LEU A 291 53.42 37.21 19.65
C LEU A 291 54.78 36.70 19.13
N GLU A 292 54.93 35.40 18.92
CA GLU A 292 56.17 34.80 18.39
C GLU A 292 56.48 35.30 16.98
N VAL A 293 55.49 35.34 16.08
CA VAL A 293 55.62 35.93 14.74
C VAL A 293 56.02 37.40 14.83
N GLY A 294 55.43 38.15 15.76
CA GLY A 294 55.81 39.53 16.05
C GLY A 294 57.27 39.70 16.46
N THR A 295 57.86 38.72 17.16
CA THR A 295 59.30 38.72 17.52
C THR A 295 60.23 38.28 16.37
N LEU A 296 59.72 37.50 15.43
CA LEU A 296 60.48 37.05 14.26
C LEU A 296 60.52 38.11 13.15
N GLN A 297 59.49 38.95 13.01
CA GLN A 297 59.43 39.98 11.97
C GLN A 297 60.65 40.93 11.98
N PRO A 298 61.10 41.46 13.14
CA PRO A 298 62.32 42.28 13.19
C PRO A 298 63.59 41.52 12.78
N GLN A 299 63.66 40.21 13.03
CA GLN A 299 64.80 39.38 12.61
C GLN A 299 64.82 39.20 11.10
N ILE A 300 63.66 39.02 10.48
CA ILE A 300 63.51 38.96 9.02
C ILE A 300 63.94 40.29 8.41
N ASP A 301 63.45 41.41 8.94
CA ASP A 301 63.78 42.75 8.45
C ASP A 301 65.30 43.01 8.57
N GLN A 302 65.93 42.54 9.66
CA GLN A 302 67.38 42.61 9.84
C GLN A 302 68.13 41.75 8.81
N LEU A 303 67.72 40.50 8.60
CA LEU A 303 68.34 39.61 7.62
C LEU A 303 68.23 40.16 6.19
N GLN A 304 67.10 40.78 5.83
CA GLN A 304 66.92 41.44 4.54
C GLN A 304 67.85 42.65 4.37
N SER A 305 68.01 43.44 5.43
CA SER A 305 68.96 44.55 5.47
C SER A 305 70.41 44.06 5.28
N ASP A 306 70.77 42.98 5.98
CA ASP A 306 72.10 42.36 5.88
C ASP A 306 72.35 41.79 4.48
N GLN A 307 71.37 41.10 3.89
CA GLN A 307 71.43 40.61 2.51
C GLN A 307 71.74 41.75 1.53
N LYS A 308 71.01 42.86 1.64
CA LYS A 308 71.22 44.04 0.77
C LYS A 308 72.63 44.62 0.93
N SER A 309 73.15 44.68 2.15
CA SER A 309 74.52 45.11 2.41
C SER A 309 75.56 44.18 1.76
N ILE A 310 75.34 42.86 1.80
CA ILE A 310 76.20 41.89 1.14
C ILE A 310 76.15 42.06 -0.38
N GLU A 311 74.96 42.24 -0.96
CA GLU A 311 74.81 42.48 -2.40
C GLU A 311 75.59 43.72 -2.86
N GLU A 312 75.56 44.81 -2.08
CA GLU A 312 76.37 46.01 -2.33
C GLU A 312 77.87 45.71 -2.25
N GLN A 313 78.32 44.92 -1.27
CA GLN A 313 79.72 44.50 -1.16
C GLN A 313 80.15 43.61 -2.34
N VAL A 314 79.28 42.69 -2.78
CA VAL A 314 79.53 41.83 -3.96
C VAL A 314 79.65 42.69 -5.22
N ALA A 315 78.78 43.68 -5.41
CA ALA A 315 78.87 44.60 -6.55
C ALA A 315 80.21 45.36 -6.56
N VAL A 316 80.71 45.79 -5.39
CA VAL A 316 82.04 46.40 -5.26
C VAL A 316 83.15 45.41 -5.64
N ILE A 317 83.09 44.17 -5.16
CA ILE A 317 84.08 43.13 -5.52
C ILE A 317 84.04 42.82 -7.02
N GLN A 318 82.86 42.68 -7.61
CA GLN A 318 82.68 42.46 -9.05
C GLN A 318 83.21 43.63 -9.88
N SER A 319 83.04 44.88 -9.40
CA SER A 319 83.64 46.06 -10.05
C SER A 319 85.17 46.07 -9.97
N ARG A 320 85.77 45.49 -8.92
CA ARG A 320 87.23 45.30 -8.80
C ARG A 320 87.76 44.15 -9.65
N HIS A 321 86.93 43.14 -9.93
CA HIS A 321 87.30 42.01 -10.78
C HIS A 321 87.25 42.31 -12.29
N LYS A 322 86.67 43.44 -12.71
CA LYS A 322 86.56 43.87 -14.11
C LYS A 322 87.89 44.21 -14.82
N THR A 323 89.05 44.10 -14.17
CA THR A 323 90.38 44.18 -14.83
C THR A 323 91.01 42.82 -15.19
N GLY A 324 90.29 41.71 -14.98
CA GLY A 324 90.73 40.38 -15.43
C GLY A 324 89.72 39.75 -16.38
N HIS A 325 89.66 40.25 -17.62
CA HIS A 325 88.90 39.65 -18.72
C HIS A 325 89.60 38.37 -19.19
N PHE A 326 89.34 37.25 -18.52
CA PHE A 326 89.55 35.93 -19.12
C PHE A 326 88.29 35.58 -19.90
N GLU A 327 88.21 36.11 -21.11
CA GLU A 327 87.33 35.58 -22.15
C GLU A 327 87.89 34.20 -22.48
N ALA A 328 87.35 33.16 -21.84
CA ALA A 328 87.70 31.80 -22.19
C ALA A 328 87.27 31.60 -23.66
N GLU A 329 88.26 31.38 -24.53
CA GLU A 329 87.99 31.05 -25.93
C GLU A 329 86.99 29.88 -25.97
N PRO A 330 85.98 29.94 -26.86
CA PRO A 330 84.96 28.91 -26.92
C PRO A 330 85.61 27.54 -27.14
N PRO A 331 85.22 26.52 -26.39
CA PRO A 331 85.88 25.22 -26.46
C PRO A 331 85.67 24.60 -27.85
N CYS A 332 86.72 23.98 -28.40
CA CYS A 332 86.61 23.30 -29.68
C CYS A 332 85.87 21.98 -29.49
N MET A 333 84.87 21.68 -30.32
CA MET A 333 84.05 20.48 -30.18
C MET A 333 83.87 19.74 -31.51
N GLY A 334 83.60 18.44 -31.44
CA GLY A 334 83.37 17.63 -32.63
C GLY A 334 82.84 16.23 -32.34
N SER A 335 82.64 15.48 -33.41
CA SER A 335 82.27 14.07 -33.38
C SER A 335 83.07 13.31 -34.44
N SER A 336 83.50 12.10 -34.13
CA SER A 336 84.12 11.20 -35.11
C SER A 336 83.10 10.64 -36.09
N LEU A 337 83.57 10.09 -37.22
CA LEU A 337 82.71 9.28 -38.06
C LEU A 337 82.59 7.86 -37.48
N PRO A 338 81.49 7.15 -37.78
CA PRO A 338 81.23 5.82 -37.21
C PRO A 338 82.07 4.71 -37.84
N SER A 339 82.60 4.92 -39.04
CA SER A 339 83.38 3.95 -39.82
C SER A 339 84.87 3.92 -39.49
N ASP A 340 85.32 4.79 -38.59
CA ASP A 340 86.74 5.09 -38.38
C ASP A 340 87.42 4.14 -37.37
N TRP A 341 86.67 3.19 -36.80
CA TRP A 341 87.23 2.18 -35.90
C TRP A 341 88.09 1.16 -36.65
N VAL A 342 89.29 0.92 -36.13
CA VAL A 342 90.22 -0.09 -36.67
C VAL A 342 90.65 -1.06 -35.57
N GLN A 343 90.94 -2.31 -35.95
CA GLN A 343 91.40 -3.33 -35.00
C GLN A 343 92.78 -2.95 -34.48
N HIS A 344 92.98 -3.03 -33.18
CA HIS A 344 94.26 -2.82 -32.52
C HIS A 344 94.57 -4.01 -31.62
N GLY A 345 95.26 -5.04 -32.13
CA GLY A 345 95.52 -6.27 -31.36
C GLY A 345 94.30 -7.18 -31.28
N PHE A 346 94.31 -8.17 -30.36
CA PHE A 346 93.30 -9.25 -30.37
C PHE A 346 91.93 -8.83 -29.82
N ASN A 347 91.89 -7.97 -28.79
CA ASN A 347 90.65 -7.58 -28.09
C ASN A 347 90.41 -6.07 -28.01
N THR A 348 91.21 -5.28 -28.72
CA THR A 348 91.10 -3.82 -28.65
C THR A 348 90.80 -3.27 -30.04
N ILE A 349 89.94 -2.26 -30.09
CA ILE A 349 89.75 -1.41 -31.26
C ILE A 349 90.26 -0.01 -30.92
N GLN A 350 90.74 0.71 -31.93
CA GLN A 350 91.20 2.08 -31.78
C GLN A 350 90.47 2.99 -32.76
N LEU A 351 90.35 4.25 -32.38
CA LEU A 351 89.87 5.34 -33.20
C LEU A 351 90.82 6.52 -33.05
N VAL A 352 91.31 7.05 -34.17
CA VAL A 352 92.09 8.28 -34.20
C VAL A 352 91.14 9.42 -34.55
N VAL A 353 91.03 10.41 -33.67
CA VAL A 353 90.20 11.59 -33.89
C VAL A 353 91.10 12.75 -34.25
N ASP A 354 90.94 13.28 -35.46
CA ASP A 354 91.63 14.46 -35.97
C ASP A 354 91.00 15.75 -35.41
N THR A 355 91.80 16.53 -34.71
CA THR A 355 91.43 17.81 -34.09
C THR A 355 92.21 18.99 -34.67
N SER A 356 92.95 18.80 -35.77
CA SER A 356 93.74 19.85 -36.44
C SER A 356 92.91 21.10 -36.80
N LYS A 357 91.61 20.92 -37.08
CA LYS A 357 90.65 22.01 -37.32
C LYS A 357 90.50 22.99 -36.13
N CYS A 358 90.85 22.57 -34.92
CA CYS A 358 90.81 23.41 -33.72
C CYS A 358 92.00 24.38 -33.63
N GLN A 359 93.03 24.22 -34.47
CA GLN A 359 94.19 25.11 -34.55
C GLN A 359 94.88 25.35 -33.20
N PHE A 360 95.00 24.30 -32.37
CA PHE A 360 95.73 24.42 -31.10
C PHE A 360 97.20 24.82 -31.35
N PRO A 361 97.79 25.68 -30.50
CA PRO A 361 99.19 26.07 -30.63
C PRO A 361 100.12 24.86 -30.69
N GLU A 362 101.12 24.91 -31.58
CA GLU A 362 102.10 23.85 -31.72
C GLU A 362 102.79 23.57 -30.37
N GLY A 363 102.85 22.29 -29.97
CA GLY A 363 103.40 21.87 -28.69
C GLY A 363 102.43 21.93 -27.49
N SER A 364 101.22 22.47 -27.65
CA SER A 364 100.18 22.39 -26.63
C SER A 364 99.38 21.10 -26.76
N VAL A 365 99.10 20.40 -25.65
CA VAL A 365 98.28 19.18 -25.66
C VAL A 365 96.94 19.51 -24.99
N PRO A 366 95.84 19.60 -25.76
CA PRO A 366 94.54 19.96 -25.20
C PRO A 366 94.04 18.91 -24.21
N THR A 367 93.23 19.36 -23.26
CA THR A 367 92.44 18.46 -22.42
C THR A 367 91.16 18.14 -23.16
N TYR A 368 90.89 16.85 -23.38
CA TYR A 368 89.69 16.38 -24.07
C TYR A 368 88.73 15.73 -23.06
N PHE A 369 87.47 16.15 -23.10
CA PHE A 369 86.35 15.37 -22.57
C PHE A 369 85.70 14.63 -23.72
N THR A 370 85.55 13.32 -23.56
CA THR A 370 85.00 12.45 -24.61
C THR A 370 83.80 11.67 -24.07
N SER A 371 82.87 11.36 -24.96
CA SER A 371 81.74 10.47 -24.70
C SER A 371 81.56 9.53 -25.90
N LEU A 372 81.31 8.26 -25.62
CA LEU A 372 80.96 7.27 -26.64
C LEU A 372 79.45 7.35 -26.90
N VAL A 373 79.08 7.58 -28.16
CA VAL A 373 77.70 7.59 -28.62
C VAL A 373 77.46 6.38 -29.52
N VAL A 374 76.34 5.70 -29.31
CA VAL A 374 75.91 4.53 -30.09
C VAL A 374 74.60 4.87 -30.79
N GLY A 375 74.51 4.61 -32.10
CA GLY A 375 73.39 5.08 -32.92
C GLY A 375 72.17 4.17 -32.99
N ALA A 376 72.21 2.93 -32.47
CA ALA A 376 71.09 1.98 -32.50
C ALA A 376 70.86 1.27 -31.15
N GLU A 377 69.60 0.95 -30.84
CA GLU A 377 69.07 0.44 -29.55
C GLU A 377 69.57 -0.95 -29.08
N TYR A 378 70.74 -1.43 -29.51
CA TYR A 378 71.29 -2.71 -29.03
C TYR A 378 72.74 -2.60 -28.59
N GLY A 379 72.94 -2.88 -27.30
CA GLY A 379 74.24 -3.06 -26.67
C GLY A 379 74.71 -1.81 -25.95
N ASP A 380 74.33 -1.69 -24.67
CA ASP A 380 74.92 -0.73 -23.73
C ASP A 380 76.43 -0.99 -23.68
N PRO A 381 77.30 -0.19 -24.34
CA PRO A 381 78.71 -0.49 -24.40
C PRO A 381 79.27 -0.32 -22.99
N ALA A 382 79.26 -1.40 -22.21
CA ALA A 382 80.03 -1.54 -20.98
C ALA A 382 81.53 -1.67 -21.33
N SER A 383 82.00 -0.76 -22.17
CA SER A 383 83.37 -0.54 -22.57
C SER A 383 83.81 0.77 -21.95
N SER A 384 84.73 0.68 -21.00
CA SER A 384 85.45 1.86 -20.54
C SER A 384 86.41 2.31 -21.64
N ILE A 385 86.48 3.62 -21.89
CA ILE A 385 87.64 4.22 -22.55
C ILE A 385 88.82 4.00 -21.60
N PHE A 386 89.68 3.03 -21.90
CA PHE A 386 90.73 2.64 -20.97
C PHE A 386 92.01 3.45 -21.17
N GLN A 387 92.19 4.04 -22.36
CA GLN A 387 93.35 4.89 -22.65
C GLN A 387 93.00 5.92 -23.73
N MET A 388 93.40 7.17 -23.45
CA MET A 388 93.42 8.26 -24.42
C MET A 388 94.85 8.78 -24.55
N LYS A 389 95.33 8.95 -25.79
CA LYS A 389 96.65 9.54 -26.06
C LYS A 389 96.47 10.82 -26.89
N PRO A 390 96.36 11.99 -26.26
CA PRO A 390 96.22 13.25 -26.96
C PRO A 390 97.56 13.76 -27.51
N THR A 391 97.50 14.39 -28.68
CA THR A 391 98.51 15.26 -29.29
C THR A 391 97.88 16.64 -29.53
N HIS A 392 98.67 17.58 -30.04
CA HIS A 392 98.18 18.92 -30.34
C HIS A 392 97.12 18.95 -31.46
N ASP A 393 97.10 17.94 -32.33
CA ASP A 393 96.31 17.85 -33.55
C ASP A 393 95.40 16.63 -33.64
N ALA A 394 95.48 15.70 -32.69
CA ALA A 394 94.63 14.52 -32.65
C ALA A 394 94.54 13.93 -31.24
N PHE A 395 93.66 12.96 -31.04
CA PHE A 395 93.78 12.01 -29.93
C PHE A 395 93.37 10.61 -30.37
N VAL A 396 93.97 9.61 -29.74
CA VAL A 396 93.62 8.20 -29.99
C VAL A 396 92.82 7.65 -28.82
N VAL A 397 91.66 7.09 -29.12
CA VAL A 397 90.82 6.35 -28.17
C VAL A 397 91.01 4.86 -28.39
N TYR A 398 91.27 4.14 -27.31
CA TYR A 398 91.30 2.68 -27.32
C TYR A 398 90.11 2.14 -26.51
N LEU A 399 89.36 1.20 -27.10
CA LEU A 399 88.29 0.47 -26.45
C LEU A 399 88.66 -1.01 -26.35
N ASN A 400 88.55 -1.57 -25.15
CA ASN A 400 88.70 -2.99 -24.89
C ASN A 400 87.36 -3.54 -24.38
N PRO A 401 86.41 -3.85 -25.29
CA PRO A 401 85.14 -4.45 -24.90
C PRO A 401 85.37 -5.80 -24.22
N THR A 402 84.82 -5.98 -23.03
CA THR A 402 85.02 -7.17 -22.19
C THR A 402 84.24 -8.40 -22.66
N TRP A 403 83.37 -8.24 -23.67
CA TRP A 403 82.45 -9.28 -24.12
C TRP A 403 83.02 -10.12 -25.27
N GLY A 404 84.05 -10.92 -24.98
CA GLY A 404 84.44 -12.20 -25.61
C GLY A 404 84.25 -12.50 -27.12
N ALA A 405 83.98 -11.55 -28.02
CA ALA A 405 83.58 -11.80 -29.40
C ALA A 405 84.58 -11.25 -30.43
N ARG A 406 85.04 -12.11 -31.36
CA ARG A 406 86.15 -11.87 -32.31
C ARG A 406 85.90 -10.83 -33.43
N SER A 407 84.92 -9.92 -33.35
CA SER A 407 84.68 -8.95 -34.44
C SER A 407 84.19 -7.57 -33.97
N TYR A 408 84.95 -6.94 -33.08
CA TYR A 408 84.59 -5.64 -32.48
C TYR A 408 84.49 -4.47 -33.47
N ILE A 409 85.33 -4.43 -34.51
CA ILE A 409 85.23 -3.38 -35.55
C ILE A 409 83.86 -3.44 -36.24
N THR A 410 83.44 -4.64 -36.63
CA THR A 410 82.17 -4.83 -37.34
C THR A 410 81.01 -4.35 -36.49
N SER A 411 81.03 -4.64 -35.19
CA SER A 411 80.05 -4.12 -34.25
C SER A 411 80.12 -2.60 -34.14
N ALA A 412 81.29 -2.02 -33.90
CA ALA A 412 81.43 -0.56 -33.75
C ALA A 412 80.96 0.20 -34.99
N ASN A 413 81.30 -0.29 -36.19
CA ASN A 413 80.89 0.32 -37.45
C ASN A 413 79.40 0.09 -37.76
N ASN A 414 78.85 -1.10 -37.46
CA ASN A 414 77.44 -1.42 -37.73
C ASN A 414 76.48 -0.74 -36.73
N TYR A 415 76.92 -0.52 -35.49
CA TYR A 415 76.14 0.13 -34.43
C TYR A 415 76.41 1.63 -34.33
N ASP A 416 77.12 2.19 -35.32
CA ASP A 416 77.30 3.63 -35.46
C ASP A 416 78.02 4.26 -34.25
N TRP A 417 79.02 3.57 -33.71
CA TRP A 417 79.79 4.02 -32.55
C TRP A 417 80.61 5.25 -32.93
N ARG A 418 80.42 6.36 -32.23
CA ARG A 418 81.13 7.62 -32.45
C ARG A 418 81.65 8.18 -31.15
N ILE A 419 82.76 8.91 -31.21
CA ILE A 419 83.25 9.71 -30.09
C ILE A 419 82.78 11.14 -30.28
N GLN A 420 81.97 11.64 -29.35
CA GLN A 420 81.76 13.07 -29.18
C GLN A 420 82.81 13.63 -28.25
N TRP A 421 83.30 14.84 -28.53
CA TRP A 421 84.38 15.42 -27.75
C TRP A 421 84.29 16.94 -27.68
N ILE A 422 84.82 17.47 -26.57
CA ILE A 422 85.07 18.87 -26.32
C ILE A 422 86.52 18.99 -25.84
N ALA A 423 87.27 19.95 -26.37
CA ALA A 423 88.64 20.20 -26.01
C ALA A 423 88.90 21.69 -25.72
N PHE A 424 89.81 21.92 -24.77
CA PHE A 424 90.27 23.24 -24.38
C PHE A 424 91.73 23.15 -23.95
N LEU A 425 92.43 24.28 -24.04
CA LEU A 425 93.75 24.44 -23.46
C LEU A 425 93.59 24.65 -21.96
N GLY A 426 94.20 23.76 -21.18
CA GLY A 426 94.22 23.84 -19.71
C GLY A 426 95.33 24.73 -19.18
#